data_AF-A0A960UCR1-F1
#
_entry.id   AF-A0A960UCR1-F1
#
_cell.length_a   1.000
_cell.length_b   1.000
_cell.length_c   1.000
_cell.angle_alpha   90.00
_cell.angle_beta   90.00
_cell.angle_gamma   90.00
#
_symmetry.space_group_name_H-M   'P 1'
#
loop_
_entity.id
_entity.type
_entity.pdbx_description
1 polymer ?
#
loop_
_entity_poly.entity_id
_entity_poly.type
_entity_poly.pdbx_seq_one_letter_code
_entity_poly.pdbx_strand_id
1 'polypeptide(L)'
;MRGRLGNPGAFGGKCRSERRWPALVLLALVTVPAAVGACRPQSTSPTPPGGDPAFVLDPVQFESEVRPVLVAQGCNNAQCHGGGPRGSFALSPPDAPDATYDFDQASLQVWGWDRLNSPLLRKPLSQDAGGVDHAGAIGGAGFDSTDDPGYVAFRDWILAGEYR
;
A
#
# COMPACT_ATOMS: atom_id res chain seq x y z
N MET A 1 -42.73 40.56 -22.51
CA MET A 1 -41.85 40.38 -23.69
C MET A 1 -41.16 39.03 -23.51
N ARG A 2 -41.73 37.91 -23.97
CA ARG A 2 -41.62 37.28 -25.31
C ARG A 2 -40.17 37.08 -25.79
N GLY A 3 -39.77 35.82 -25.93
CA GLY A 3 -38.59 35.36 -26.69
C GLY A 3 -38.00 34.06 -26.11
N ARG A 4 -38.68 32.91 -26.20
CA ARG A 4 -38.60 31.86 -27.26
C ARG A 4 -37.28 31.07 -27.31
N LEU A 5 -37.45 29.74 -27.13
CA LEU A 5 -36.93 28.60 -27.92
C LEU A 5 -35.41 28.52 -28.08
N GLY A 6 -34.69 27.47 -27.67
CA GLY A 6 -35.00 26.06 -27.74
C GLY A 6 -33.95 25.39 -28.63
N ASN A 7 -33.23 24.38 -28.15
CA ASN A 7 -32.71 23.31 -29.00
C ASN A 7 -32.31 22.06 -28.18
N PRO A 8 -33.05 20.95 -28.30
CA PRO A 8 -32.59 19.63 -27.89
C PRO A 8 -31.94 18.93 -29.10
N GLY A 9 -30.61 18.81 -29.07
CA GLY A 9 -29.84 18.08 -30.09
C GLY A 9 -29.37 16.73 -29.55
N ALA A 10 -30.08 15.68 -29.92
CA ALA A 10 -29.73 14.28 -29.68
C ALA A 10 -29.15 13.65 -30.95
N PHE A 11 -27.93 13.11 -30.92
CA PHE A 11 -27.43 12.04 -31.80
C PHE A 11 -26.21 11.44 -31.06
N GLY A 12 -26.16 10.19 -30.62
CA GLY A 12 -26.36 8.99 -31.42
C GLY A 12 -24.98 8.34 -31.61
N GLY A 13 -24.57 7.46 -30.69
CA GLY A 13 -23.23 6.86 -30.73
C GLY A 13 -23.06 5.66 -29.80
N LYS A 14 -23.95 4.67 -29.89
CA LYS A 14 -23.74 3.36 -29.28
C LYS A 14 -22.74 2.57 -30.13
N CYS A 15 -21.46 2.59 -29.78
CA CYS A 15 -20.49 1.67 -30.36
C CYS A 15 -20.65 0.30 -29.69
N ARG A 16 -21.59 -0.49 -30.21
CA ARG A 16 -21.85 -1.87 -29.85
C ARG A 16 -20.77 -2.72 -30.54
N SER A 17 -19.77 -3.19 -29.80
CA SER A 17 -18.82 -4.20 -30.28
C SER A 17 -19.05 -5.46 -29.47
N GLU A 18 -19.90 -6.32 -30.01
CA GLU A 18 -20.22 -7.63 -29.46
C GLU A 18 -19.01 -8.56 -29.64
N ARG A 19 -18.28 -8.80 -28.54
CA ARG A 19 -17.24 -9.83 -28.53
C ARG A 19 -17.91 -11.18 -28.29
N ARG A 20 -18.35 -11.78 -29.40
CA ARG A 20 -18.97 -13.10 -29.49
C ARG A 20 -18.05 -14.15 -28.85
N TRP A 21 -18.56 -14.81 -27.82
CA TRP A 21 -18.02 -16.05 -27.28
C TRP A 21 -18.34 -17.20 -28.26
N PRO A 22 -17.36 -17.95 -28.76
CA PRO A 22 -17.61 -19.30 -29.22
C PRO A 22 -17.44 -20.25 -28.04
N ALA A 23 -18.57 -20.78 -27.56
CA ALA A 23 -18.60 -22.06 -26.88
C ALA A 23 -18.21 -23.14 -27.89
N LEU A 24 -17.09 -23.83 -27.65
CA LEU A 24 -16.90 -25.18 -28.14
C LEU A 24 -16.19 -26.01 -27.07
N VAL A 25 -17.00 -26.92 -26.54
CA VAL A 25 -16.66 -28.08 -25.72
C VAL A 25 -15.68 -28.96 -26.49
N LEU A 26 -14.55 -29.28 -25.87
CA LEU A 26 -13.86 -30.56 -26.11
C LEU A 26 -13.41 -31.13 -24.76
N LEU A 27 -14.22 -32.07 -24.30
CA LEU A 27 -13.97 -32.95 -23.17
C LEU A 27 -12.85 -33.92 -23.56
N ALA A 28 -11.63 -33.68 -23.09
CA ALA A 28 -10.53 -34.64 -23.17
C ALA A 28 -10.25 -35.18 -21.76
N LEU A 29 -10.77 -36.37 -21.49
CA LEU A 29 -10.41 -37.19 -20.33
C LEU A 29 -8.92 -37.57 -20.49
N VAL A 30 -8.02 -36.86 -19.82
CA VAL A 30 -6.64 -37.28 -19.64
C VAL A 30 -6.53 -37.87 -18.24
N THR A 31 -6.36 -39.18 -18.19
CA THR A 31 -6.08 -39.95 -16.99
C THR A 31 -4.77 -39.48 -16.38
N VAL A 32 -4.85 -38.79 -15.23
CA VAL A 32 -3.69 -38.43 -14.42
C VAL A 32 -3.22 -39.68 -13.67
N PRO A 33 -1.99 -40.17 -13.88
CA PRO A 33 -1.44 -41.23 -13.03
C PRO A 33 -1.26 -40.70 -11.61
N ALA A 34 -1.76 -41.46 -10.64
CA ALA A 34 -1.52 -41.26 -9.22
C ALA A 34 -0.02 -41.37 -8.92
N ALA A 35 0.67 -40.23 -8.86
CA ALA A 35 2.02 -40.15 -8.34
C ALA A 35 1.95 -40.34 -6.81
N VAL A 36 2.18 -41.57 -6.38
CA VAL A 36 2.46 -41.95 -5.00
C VAL A 36 3.49 -40.99 -4.41
N GLY A 37 3.14 -40.43 -3.25
CA GLY A 37 3.90 -39.41 -2.56
C GLY A 37 5.34 -39.84 -2.27
N ALA A 38 6.28 -39.16 -2.90
CA ALA A 38 7.62 -39.03 -2.34
C ALA A 38 7.56 -37.88 -1.33
N CYS A 39 7.53 -38.21 -0.03
CA CYS A 39 7.86 -37.27 1.02
C CYS A 39 9.28 -36.76 0.76
N ARG A 40 9.41 -35.60 0.11
CA ARG A 40 10.67 -34.87 0.16
C ARG A 40 10.82 -34.37 1.59
N PRO A 41 11.85 -34.80 2.35
CA PRO A 41 12.14 -34.17 3.62
C PRO A 41 12.35 -32.69 3.33
N GLN A 42 11.51 -31.85 3.92
CA GLN A 42 11.67 -30.42 3.89
C GLN A 42 13.05 -30.16 4.51
N SER A 43 13.98 -29.65 3.70
CA SER A 43 15.22 -29.11 4.24
C SER A 43 14.82 -27.89 5.05
N THR A 44 14.66 -28.06 6.35
CA THR A 44 14.59 -26.92 7.27
C THR A 44 15.98 -26.28 7.18
N SER A 45 16.06 -25.16 6.47
CA SER A 45 17.24 -24.31 6.55
C SER A 45 17.57 -24.12 8.02
N PRO A 46 18.81 -24.41 8.46
CA PRO A 46 19.17 -24.17 9.85
C PRO A 46 18.90 -22.70 10.16
N THR A 47 18.20 -22.45 11.26
CA THR A 47 18.02 -21.10 11.80
C THR A 47 19.38 -20.42 11.79
N PRO A 48 19.57 -19.31 11.05
CA PRO A 48 20.83 -18.59 11.08
C PRO A 48 21.21 -18.33 12.54
N PRO A 49 22.45 -18.61 12.96
CA PRO A 49 22.91 -18.24 14.29
C PRO A 49 22.96 -16.72 14.35
N GLY A 50 21.85 -16.13 14.80
CA GLY A 50 21.59 -14.71 14.79
C GLY A 50 20.28 -14.46 15.50
N GLY A 51 20.22 -14.82 16.78
CA GLY A 51 19.12 -14.51 17.69
C GLY A 51 19.21 -13.09 18.23
N ASP A 52 19.69 -12.15 17.41
CA ASP A 52 19.63 -10.74 17.78
C ASP A 52 18.15 -10.34 17.87
N PRO A 53 17.75 -9.60 18.91
CA PRO A 53 16.37 -9.15 19.05
C PRO A 53 15.91 -8.43 17.79
N ALA A 54 14.76 -8.83 17.26
CA ALA A 54 14.14 -8.17 16.13
C ALA A 54 13.30 -7.00 16.63
N PHE A 55 13.34 -5.86 15.93
CA PHE A 55 12.42 -4.76 16.22
C PHE A 55 11.05 -5.09 15.61
N VAL A 56 10.02 -5.20 16.45
CA VAL A 56 8.66 -5.61 16.09
C VAL A 56 7.68 -4.47 16.31
N LEU A 57 6.89 -4.17 15.27
CA LEU A 57 5.80 -3.19 15.28
C LEU A 57 4.45 -3.90 15.43
N ASP A 58 3.43 -3.19 15.94
CA ASP A 58 2.09 -3.75 16.15
C ASP A 58 1.22 -3.58 14.89
N PRO A 59 0.80 -4.68 14.22
CA PRO A 59 -0.07 -4.60 13.04
C PRO A 59 -1.50 -4.15 13.37
N VAL A 60 -2.00 -4.41 14.59
CA VAL A 60 -3.34 -3.98 15.01
C VAL A 60 -3.38 -2.47 15.19
N GLN A 61 -2.36 -1.91 15.85
CA GLN A 61 -2.21 -0.46 16.00
C GLN A 61 -2.00 0.22 14.63
N PHE A 62 -1.19 -0.38 13.75
CA PHE A 62 -1.00 0.14 12.40
C PHE A 62 -2.33 0.27 11.65
N GLU A 63 -3.15 -0.79 11.65
CA GLU A 63 -4.41 -0.81 10.92
C GLU A 63 -5.42 0.20 11.46
N SER A 64 -5.47 0.42 12.77
CA SER A 64 -6.44 1.31 13.42
C SER A 64 -6.01 2.77 13.48
N GLU A 65 -4.71 3.07 13.56
CA GLU A 65 -4.20 4.43 13.82
C GLU A 65 -3.38 5.01 12.66
N VAL A 66 -2.51 4.21 12.03
CA VAL A 66 -1.53 4.70 11.05
C VAL A 66 -2.08 4.63 9.63
N ARG A 67 -2.67 3.50 9.27
CA ARG A 67 -3.19 3.24 7.92
C ARG A 67 -4.29 4.23 7.51
N PRO A 68 -5.26 4.62 8.38
CA PRO A 68 -6.24 5.64 8.03
C PRO A 68 -5.59 6.98 7.68
N VAL A 69 -4.50 7.35 8.34
CA VAL A 69 -3.75 8.58 8.05
C VAL A 69 -3.03 8.48 6.70
N LEU A 70 -2.41 7.34 6.37
CA LEU A 70 -1.83 7.11 5.03
C LEU A 70 -2.85 7.30 3.91
N VAL A 71 -4.07 6.81 4.11
CA VAL A 71 -5.16 6.93 3.13
C VAL A 71 -5.70 8.35 3.08
N ALA A 72 -5.95 8.97 4.23
CA ALA A 72 -6.51 10.32 4.32
C ALA A 72 -5.58 11.39 3.71
N GLN A 73 -4.26 11.22 3.86
CA GLN A 73 -3.25 12.06 3.22
C GLN A 73 -3.02 11.73 1.74
N GLY A 74 -3.76 10.75 1.20
CA GLY A 74 -3.65 10.33 -0.19
C GLY A 74 -2.30 9.66 -0.52
N CYS A 75 -1.53 9.20 0.47
CA CYS A 75 -0.24 8.54 0.22
C CYS A 75 -0.39 7.33 -0.69
N ASN A 76 -1.51 6.61 -0.57
CA ASN A 76 -1.83 5.44 -1.38
C ASN A 76 -2.44 5.77 -2.76
N ASN A 77 -2.41 7.02 -3.22
CA ASN A 77 -2.88 7.34 -4.58
C ASN A 77 -1.88 6.82 -5.64
N ALA A 78 -2.36 6.60 -6.87
CA ALA A 78 -1.56 5.99 -7.94
C ALA A 78 -0.35 6.83 -8.42
N GLN A 79 -0.37 8.13 -8.16
CA GLN A 79 0.72 9.07 -8.46
C GLN A 79 1.81 9.06 -7.39
N CYS A 80 1.46 8.70 -6.15
CA CYS A 80 2.33 8.71 -4.97
C CYS A 80 2.85 7.31 -4.66
N HIS A 81 2.19 6.49 -3.83
CA HIS A 81 2.65 5.13 -3.48
C HIS A 81 1.65 4.00 -3.80
N GLY A 82 0.48 4.32 -4.35
CA GLY A 82 -0.57 3.35 -4.65
C GLY A 82 -0.32 2.48 -5.87
N GLY A 83 -0.44 1.16 -5.70
CA GLY A 83 -0.44 0.21 -6.83
C GLY A 83 0.95 -0.12 -7.39
N GLY A 84 2.01 0.16 -6.62
CA GLY A 84 3.37 -0.26 -6.95
C GLY A 84 4.46 0.63 -6.35
N PRO A 85 5.74 0.22 -6.44
CA PRO A 85 6.85 0.94 -5.83
C PRO A 85 7.09 2.29 -6.50
N ARG A 86 7.24 3.30 -5.64
CA ARG A 86 7.53 4.69 -6.01
C ARG A 86 8.65 5.16 -5.08
N GLY A 87 9.88 4.93 -5.53
CA GLY A 87 11.05 4.87 -4.65
C GLY A 87 11.10 3.53 -3.91
N SER A 88 11.42 3.57 -2.61
CA SER A 88 11.51 2.38 -1.73
C SER A 88 10.22 2.01 -1.00
N PHE A 89 9.13 2.74 -1.25
CA PHE A 89 7.87 2.59 -0.52
C PHE A 89 6.70 2.38 -1.49
N ALA A 90 5.83 1.44 -1.14
CA ALA A 90 4.67 1.02 -1.91
C ALA A 90 3.48 0.79 -0.96
N LEU A 91 2.28 1.11 -1.43
CA LEU A 91 1.02 0.89 -0.74
C LEU A 91 0.03 0.24 -1.71
N SER A 92 -0.90 -0.51 -1.14
CA SER A 92 -2.07 -1.01 -1.86
C SER A 92 -2.87 0.17 -2.43
N PRO A 93 -3.40 0.06 -3.67
CA PRO A 93 -4.15 1.17 -4.26
C PRO A 93 -5.52 1.33 -3.56
N PRO A 94 -6.17 2.52 -3.66
CA PRO A 94 -7.37 2.81 -2.87
C PRO A 94 -8.57 1.91 -3.21
N ASP A 95 -8.62 1.37 -4.43
CA ASP A 95 -9.66 0.47 -4.92
C ASP A 95 -9.39 -1.02 -4.66
N ALA A 96 -8.20 -1.37 -4.18
CA ALA A 96 -7.84 -2.72 -3.75
C ALA A 96 -7.00 -2.68 -2.45
N PRO A 97 -7.60 -2.25 -1.32
CA PRO A 97 -6.90 -2.12 -0.05
C PRO A 97 -6.38 -3.45 0.50
N ASP A 98 -5.14 -3.47 0.98
CA ASP A 98 -4.51 -4.62 1.65
C ASP A 98 -3.69 -4.15 2.86
N ALA A 99 -4.26 -4.30 4.06
CA ALA A 99 -3.65 -3.81 5.30
C ALA A 99 -2.36 -4.55 5.67
N THR A 100 -2.28 -5.86 5.37
CA THR A 100 -1.08 -6.66 5.65
C THR A 100 0.07 -6.22 4.76
N TYR A 101 -0.20 -6.05 3.46
CA TYR A 101 0.80 -5.52 2.54
C TYR A 101 1.27 -4.11 2.95
N ASP A 102 0.34 -3.21 3.28
CA ASP A 102 0.66 -1.85 3.72
C ASP A 102 1.52 -1.85 4.99
N PHE A 103 1.19 -2.72 5.96
CA PHE A 103 1.95 -2.88 7.21
C PHE A 103 3.38 -3.35 6.94
N ASP A 104 3.54 -4.39 6.12
CA ASP A 104 4.85 -4.93 5.77
C ASP A 104 5.71 -3.86 5.09
N GLN A 105 5.13 -3.11 4.15
CA GLN A 105 5.84 -2.03 3.45
C GLN A 105 6.19 -0.86 4.37
N ALA A 106 5.30 -0.46 5.27
CA ALA A 106 5.54 0.61 6.23
C ALA A 106 6.64 0.23 7.24
N SER A 107 6.62 -1.03 7.71
CA SER A 107 7.61 -1.55 8.65
C SER A 107 9.04 -1.51 8.08
N LEU A 108 9.21 -1.71 6.77
CA LEU A 108 10.51 -1.59 6.10
C LEU A 108 11.07 -0.16 6.11
N GLN A 109 10.24 0.85 6.38
CA GLN A 109 10.65 2.25 6.45
C GLN A 109 10.97 2.70 7.89
N VAL A 110 11.04 1.78 8.85
CA VAL A 110 11.31 2.07 10.27
C VAL A 110 12.69 1.56 10.68
N TRP A 111 13.48 2.44 11.31
CA TRP A 111 14.77 2.09 11.87
C TRP A 111 14.62 1.89 13.38
N GLY A 112 14.54 0.64 13.84
CA GLY A 112 14.36 0.33 15.27
C GLY A 112 15.43 0.94 16.19
N TRP A 113 16.66 1.08 15.70
CA TRP A 113 17.80 1.63 16.45
C TRP A 113 17.85 3.17 16.45
N ASP A 114 17.11 3.83 15.54
CA ASP A 114 17.00 5.29 15.46
C ASP A 114 15.60 5.69 14.98
N ARG A 115 14.62 5.37 15.84
CA ARG A 115 13.19 5.46 15.57
C ARG A 115 12.75 6.82 15.03
N LEU A 116 13.23 7.91 15.64
CA LEU A 116 12.83 9.28 15.27
C LEU A 116 13.43 9.75 13.94
N ASN A 117 14.49 9.12 13.45
CA ASN A 117 15.05 9.40 12.13
C ASN A 117 14.59 8.43 11.05
N SER A 118 13.63 7.55 11.35
CA SER A 118 13.03 6.63 10.38
C SER A 118 12.51 7.38 9.14
N PRO A 119 12.76 6.87 7.92
CA PRO A 119 12.21 7.45 6.69
C PRO A 119 10.70 7.70 6.75
N LEU A 120 9.94 6.80 7.41
CA LEU A 120 8.49 6.93 7.57
C LEU A 120 8.04 8.17 8.36
N LEU A 121 8.91 8.73 9.21
CA LEU A 121 8.64 10.00 9.91
C LEU A 121 9.24 11.20 9.17
N ARG A 122 10.42 11.03 8.59
CA ARG A 122 11.20 12.15 8.06
C ARG A 122 10.74 12.61 6.68
N LYS A 123 10.33 11.67 5.82
CA LYS A 123 9.88 11.97 4.45
C LYS A 123 8.54 12.70 4.37
N PRO A 124 7.50 12.34 5.15
CA PRO A 124 6.23 13.06 5.06
C PRO A 124 6.21 14.36 5.89
N LEU A 125 7.25 14.68 6.66
CA LEU A 125 7.32 15.91 7.48
C LEU A 125 7.89 17.09 6.68
N SER A 126 7.36 18.30 6.92
CA SER A 126 7.87 19.53 6.32
C SER A 126 9.34 19.77 6.69
N GLN A 127 10.13 20.35 5.78
CA GLN A 127 11.55 20.63 6.04
C GLN A 127 11.75 21.64 7.19
N ASP A 128 10.82 22.59 7.37
CA ASP A 128 10.84 23.57 8.46
C ASP A 128 10.59 22.92 9.83
N ALA A 129 9.81 21.84 9.88
CA ALA A 129 9.65 20.99 11.07
C ALA A 129 10.76 19.94 11.21
N GLY A 130 11.79 20.05 10.37
CA GLY A 130 12.95 19.18 10.37
C GLY A 130 12.82 17.96 9.48
N GLY A 131 11.80 17.80 8.64
CA GLY A 131 11.71 16.73 7.65
C GLY A 131 12.82 16.76 6.59
N VAL A 132 12.72 15.86 5.62
CA VAL A 132 13.66 15.77 4.49
C VAL A 132 12.94 15.83 3.15
N ASP A 133 13.68 16.09 2.07
CA ASP A 133 13.09 16.19 0.74
C ASP A 133 12.24 14.95 0.36
N HIS A 134 11.02 15.20 -0.10
CA HIS A 134 10.04 14.21 -0.54
C HIS A 134 9.70 14.49 -2.01
N ALA A 135 10.66 14.16 -2.88
CA ALA A 135 10.53 14.36 -4.31
C ALA A 135 9.22 13.76 -4.86
N GLY A 136 8.51 14.53 -5.68
CA GLY A 136 7.27 14.10 -6.34
C GLY A 136 5.98 14.34 -5.55
N ALA A 137 6.05 14.90 -4.34
CA ALA A 137 4.87 15.34 -3.61
C ALA A 137 4.22 16.58 -4.29
N ILE A 138 3.36 16.33 -5.28
CA ILE A 138 2.42 17.35 -5.78
C ILE A 138 1.47 17.67 -4.61
N GLY A 139 1.76 18.73 -3.86
CA GLY A 139 0.99 19.10 -2.66
C GLY A 139 1.79 19.29 -1.37
N GLY A 140 3.11 19.06 -1.39
CA GLY A 140 3.98 19.28 -0.22
C GLY A 140 4.07 18.08 0.72
N ALA A 141 4.81 18.25 1.83
CA ALA A 141 4.93 17.24 2.87
C ALA A 141 3.54 16.91 3.47
N GLY A 142 3.29 15.64 3.79
CA GLY A 142 2.01 15.20 4.36
C GLY A 142 1.72 15.76 5.76
N PHE A 143 2.73 16.28 6.45
CA PHE A 143 2.63 16.86 7.79
C PHE A 143 3.42 18.17 7.90
N ASP A 144 2.77 19.23 8.38
CA ASP A 144 3.40 20.55 8.52
C ASP A 144 4.29 20.67 9.76
N SER A 145 4.00 19.90 10.81
CA SER A 145 4.71 19.95 12.10
C SER A 145 4.76 18.59 12.80
N THR A 146 5.61 18.47 13.81
CA THR A 146 5.68 17.27 14.67
C THR A 146 4.50 17.13 15.64
N ASP A 147 3.64 18.15 15.71
CA ASP A 147 2.42 18.17 16.51
C ASP A 147 1.17 17.86 15.65
N ASP A 148 1.34 17.66 14.34
CA ASP A 148 0.26 17.21 13.47
C ASP A 148 -0.30 15.86 13.99
N PRO A 149 -1.63 15.71 14.16
CA PRO A 149 -2.19 14.48 14.70
C PRO A 149 -1.84 13.23 13.89
N GLY A 150 -1.71 13.34 12.57
CA GLY A 150 -1.29 12.26 11.70
C GLY A 150 0.19 11.90 11.89
N TYR A 151 1.05 12.91 12.04
CA TYR A 151 2.45 12.68 12.40
C TYR A 151 2.58 12.00 13.77
N VAL A 152 1.81 12.45 14.76
CA VAL A 152 1.77 11.89 16.11
C VAL A 152 1.37 10.41 16.07
N ALA A 153 0.34 10.04 15.29
CA ALA A 153 -0.06 8.64 15.13
C ALA A 153 1.09 7.76 14.60
N PHE A 154 1.84 8.24 13.60
CA PHE A 154 3.00 7.52 13.06
C PHE A 154 4.10 7.38 14.11
N ARG A 155 4.42 8.49 14.78
CA ARG A 155 5.48 8.55 15.78
C ARG A 155 5.18 7.61 16.93
N ASP A 156 3.96 7.64 17.45
CA ASP A 156 3.57 6.89 18.63
C ASP A 156 3.55 5.38 18.33
N TRP A 157 3.08 4.96 17.15
CA TRP A 157 3.19 3.57 16.68
C TRP A 157 4.65 3.10 16.57
N ILE A 158 5.53 3.91 15.98
CA ILE A 158 6.96 3.58 15.86
C ILE A 158 7.64 3.52 17.24
N LEU A 159 7.29 4.42 18.16
CA LEU A 159 7.86 4.45 19.51
C LEU A 159 7.36 3.30 20.38
N ALA A 160 6.14 2.80 20.13
CA ALA A 160 5.58 1.63 20.80
C ALA A 160 6.20 0.29 20.37
N GLY A 161 6.94 0.26 19.26
CA GLY A 161 7.65 -0.94 18.83
C GLY A 161 8.70 -1.44 19.83
N GLU A 162 8.90 -2.75 19.87
CA GLU A 162 9.72 -3.44 20.88
C GLU A 162 10.75 -4.35 20.23
N TYR A 163 11.91 -4.49 20.88
CA TYR A 163 12.88 -5.53 20.55
C TYR A 163 12.46 -6.84 21.23
N ARG A 164 12.28 -7.89 20.43
CA ARG A 164 11.80 -9.21 20.89
C ARG A 164 12.65 -10.34 20.33
#